data_AF-A0A6B0V385-F1
#
_entry.id   AF-A0A6B0V385-F1
#
_cell.length_a   1.000
_cell.length_b   1.000
_cell.length_c   1.000
_cell.angle_alpha   90.00
_cell.angle_beta   90.00
_cell.angle_gamma   90.00
#
_symmetry.space_group_name_H-M   'P 1'
#
loop_
_entity.id
_entity.type
_entity.pdbx_description
1 polymer ?
#
loop_
_entity_poly.entity_id
_entity_poly.type
_entity_poly.pdbx_seq_one_letter_code
_entity_poly.pdbx_strand_id
1 'polypeptide(L)'
;MKQTVMDIEKSVQSMSDSYDEVLTTVQDHESEMKDLKKGVSELENEKKNDETNQLKKEINKLEQYGRRNNLEVHGLAESLNENLLEKLNKLADQIEVPRLTTDNVEAVHRIPTKTKKTPMVIVRFINRNDRDAWLKNKKKLRSGAEVDNVYLEENLTASNRKLFFDVRTKAKHLEYKFIWHKEGCSYVRKREGDPTLRIEHETDLAKII
;
A
#
# COMPACT_ATOMS: atom_id res chain seq x y z
N MET A 1 -34.00 -14.47 79.17
CA MET A 1 -34.22 -13.19 78.46
C MET A 1 -32.91 -12.49 78.14
N LYS A 2 -32.04 -12.15 79.12
CA LYS A 2 -30.72 -11.53 78.84
C LYS A 2 -29.80 -12.37 77.94
N GLN A 3 -29.67 -13.67 78.19
CA GLN A 3 -28.81 -14.55 77.39
C GLN A 3 -29.25 -14.63 75.92
N THR A 4 -30.55 -14.81 75.70
CA THR A 4 -31.15 -14.87 74.37
C THR A 4 -30.98 -13.58 73.58
N VAL A 5 -31.03 -12.42 74.25
CA VAL A 5 -30.77 -11.11 73.60
C VAL A 5 -29.29 -10.98 73.21
N MET A 6 -28.36 -11.39 74.07
CA MET A 6 -26.92 -11.38 73.76
C MET A 6 -26.55 -12.33 72.60
N ASP A 7 -27.18 -13.51 72.53
CA ASP A 7 -26.94 -14.47 71.46
C ASP A 7 -27.47 -13.95 70.10
N ILE A 8 -28.60 -13.23 70.11
CA ILE A 8 -29.14 -12.55 68.92
C ILE A 8 -28.23 -11.39 68.49
N GLU A 9 -27.78 -10.55 69.42
CA GLU A 9 -26.83 -9.45 69.13
C GLU A 9 -25.56 -9.98 68.46
N LYS A 10 -25.01 -11.09 68.97
CA LYS A 10 -23.83 -11.74 68.40
C LYS A 10 -24.08 -12.31 67.00
N SER A 11 -25.25 -12.90 66.76
CA SER A 11 -25.64 -13.41 65.44
C SER A 11 -25.86 -12.27 64.43
N VAL A 12 -26.44 -11.15 64.87
CA VAL A 12 -26.64 -9.96 64.04
C VAL A 12 -25.29 -9.33 63.67
N GLN A 13 -24.35 -9.25 64.62
CA GLN A 13 -23.00 -8.77 64.34
C GLN A 13 -22.29 -9.65 63.31
N SER A 14 -22.32 -10.99 63.49
CA SER A 14 -21.72 -11.92 62.53
C SER A 14 -22.36 -11.83 61.14
N MET A 15 -23.67 -11.57 61.07
CA MET A 15 -24.37 -11.35 59.81
C MET A 15 -23.97 -10.03 59.16
N SER A 16 -23.80 -8.96 59.94
CA SER A 16 -23.30 -7.66 59.46
C SER A 16 -21.90 -7.79 58.87
N ASP A 17 -20.99 -8.48 59.58
CA ASP A 17 -19.62 -8.68 59.13
C ASP A 17 -19.58 -9.47 57.80
N SER A 18 -20.43 -10.51 57.68
CA SER A 18 -20.56 -11.29 56.44
C SER A 18 -21.16 -10.45 55.30
N TYR A 19 -22.09 -9.54 55.61
CA TYR A 19 -22.70 -8.65 54.63
C TYR A 19 -21.69 -7.62 54.09
N ASP A 20 -20.84 -7.07 54.95
CA ASP A 20 -19.76 -6.16 54.57
C ASP A 20 -18.70 -6.85 53.70
N GLU A 21 -18.38 -8.12 54.00
CA GLU A 21 -17.47 -8.94 53.18
C GLU A 21 -18.07 -9.22 51.78
N VAL A 22 -19.35 -9.57 51.71
CA VAL A 22 -20.07 -9.74 50.43
C VAL A 22 -20.11 -8.43 49.65
N LEU A 23 -20.38 -7.29 50.32
CA LEU A 23 -20.41 -5.98 49.67
C LEU A 23 -19.05 -5.64 49.05
N THR A 24 -17.98 -5.90 49.79
CA THR A 24 -16.59 -5.73 49.32
C THR A 24 -16.32 -6.60 48.10
N THR A 25 -16.66 -7.88 48.16
CA THR A 25 -16.49 -8.83 47.05
C THR A 25 -17.26 -8.40 45.80
N VAL A 26 -18.49 -7.88 45.97
CA VAL A 26 -19.30 -7.38 44.85
C VAL A 26 -18.63 -6.16 44.21
N GLN A 27 -18.08 -5.23 45.00
CA GLN A 27 -17.35 -4.07 44.48
C GLN A 27 -16.09 -4.48 43.71
N ASP A 28 -15.33 -5.45 44.24
CA ASP A 28 -14.15 -6.00 43.58
C ASP A 28 -14.53 -6.65 42.23
N HIS A 29 -15.57 -7.49 42.22
CA HIS A 29 -16.09 -8.10 40.99
C HIS A 29 -16.61 -7.05 39.99
N GLU A 30 -17.27 -5.97 40.44
CA GLU A 30 -17.69 -4.88 39.56
C GLU A 30 -16.48 -4.19 38.89
N SER A 31 -15.40 -4.00 39.65
CA SER A 31 -14.15 -3.45 39.12
C SER A 31 -13.51 -4.41 38.10
N GLU A 32 -13.38 -5.70 38.42
CA GLU A 32 -12.85 -6.70 37.50
C GLU A 32 -13.70 -6.83 36.23
N MET A 33 -15.03 -6.83 36.34
CA MET A 33 -15.93 -6.85 35.19
C MET A 33 -15.73 -5.64 34.28
N LYS A 34 -15.47 -4.46 34.85
CA LYS A 34 -15.21 -3.24 34.08
C LYS A 34 -13.89 -3.34 33.33
N ASP A 35 -12.85 -3.85 33.98
CA ASP A 35 -11.53 -4.04 33.37
C ASP A 35 -11.56 -5.11 32.28
N LEU A 36 -12.26 -6.22 32.51
CA LEU A 36 -12.48 -7.26 31.51
C LEU A 36 -13.24 -6.73 30.29
N LYS A 37 -14.33 -5.97 30.49
CA LYS A 37 -15.08 -5.35 29.38
C LYS A 37 -14.20 -4.40 28.57
N LYS A 38 -13.34 -3.63 29.23
CA LYS A 38 -12.39 -2.75 28.57
C LYS A 38 -11.39 -3.56 27.74
N GLY A 39 -10.77 -4.59 28.33
CA GLY A 39 -9.82 -5.46 27.62
C GLY A 39 -10.44 -6.18 26.42
N VAL A 40 -11.67 -6.67 26.53
CA VAL A 40 -12.41 -7.27 25.40
C VAL A 40 -12.61 -6.26 24.26
N SER A 41 -13.02 -5.03 24.58
CA SER A 41 -13.21 -3.97 23.57
C SER A 41 -11.91 -3.60 22.87
N GLU A 42 -10.80 -3.51 23.61
CA GLU A 42 -9.47 -3.22 23.06
C GLU A 42 -9.02 -4.33 22.09
N LEU A 43 -9.12 -5.61 22.51
CA LEU A 43 -8.78 -6.76 21.67
C LEU A 43 -9.65 -6.86 20.42
N GLU A 44 -10.95 -6.59 20.53
CA GLU A 44 -11.85 -6.58 19.36
C GLU A 44 -11.47 -5.48 18.37
N ASN A 45 -11.06 -4.31 18.85
CA ASN A 45 -10.63 -3.20 18.01
C ASN A 45 -9.29 -3.51 17.32
N GLU A 46 -8.33 -4.10 18.05
CA GLU A 46 -7.07 -4.58 17.48
C GLU A 46 -7.32 -5.61 16.37
N LYS A 47 -8.13 -6.63 16.64
CA LYS A 47 -8.48 -7.66 15.65
C LYS A 47 -9.14 -7.08 14.40
N LYS A 48 -10.11 -6.16 14.57
CA LYS A 48 -10.77 -5.48 13.44
C LYS A 48 -9.79 -4.65 12.61
N ASN A 49 -8.84 -3.98 13.26
CA ASN A 49 -7.81 -3.21 12.57
C ASN A 49 -6.87 -4.13 11.78
N ASP A 50 -6.48 -5.27 12.34
CA ASP A 50 -5.63 -6.24 11.65
C ASP A 50 -6.31 -6.86 10.43
N GLU A 51 -7.57 -7.28 10.56
CA GLU A 51 -8.36 -7.79 9.43
C GLU A 51 -8.52 -6.73 8.34
N THR A 52 -8.84 -5.49 8.73
CA THR A 52 -8.97 -4.36 7.80
C THR A 52 -7.65 -4.10 7.06
N ASN A 53 -6.52 -4.16 7.77
CA ASN A 53 -5.20 -3.97 7.18
C ASN A 53 -4.82 -5.10 6.23
N GLN A 54 -5.16 -6.34 6.56
CA GLN A 54 -4.93 -7.49 5.69
C GLN A 54 -5.76 -7.39 4.41
N LEU A 55 -7.05 -7.04 4.52
CA LEU A 55 -7.92 -6.83 3.36
C LEU A 55 -7.42 -5.72 2.45
N LYS A 56 -6.98 -4.58 3.02
CA LYS A 56 -6.37 -3.49 2.24
C LYS A 56 -5.12 -3.95 1.46
N LYS A 57 -4.29 -4.80 2.07
CA LYS A 57 -3.10 -5.37 1.40
C LYS A 57 -3.50 -6.27 0.23
N GLU A 58 -4.47 -7.16 0.41
CA GLU A 58 -4.94 -8.05 -0.66
C GLU A 58 -5.61 -7.28 -1.80
N ILE A 59 -6.43 -6.27 -1.48
CA ILE A 59 -7.04 -5.38 -2.50
C ILE A 59 -5.95 -4.69 -3.32
N ASN A 60 -4.95 -4.09 -2.67
CA ASN A 60 -3.85 -3.43 -3.38
C ASN A 60 -3.06 -4.41 -4.26
N LYS A 61 -2.84 -5.64 -3.80
CA LYS A 61 -2.16 -6.69 -4.57
C LYS A 61 -2.96 -7.09 -5.81
N LEU A 62 -4.27 -7.27 -5.69
CA LEU A 62 -5.16 -7.56 -6.82
C LEU A 62 -5.22 -6.40 -7.80
N GLU A 63 -5.31 -5.17 -7.31
CA GLU A 63 -5.29 -3.97 -8.14
C GLU A 63 -3.97 -3.84 -8.90
N GLN A 64 -2.83 -4.04 -8.23
CA GLN A 64 -1.52 -4.00 -8.86
C GLN A 64 -1.36 -5.11 -9.91
N TYR A 65 -1.89 -6.30 -9.65
CA TYR A 65 -1.92 -7.40 -10.61
C TYR A 65 -2.74 -7.04 -11.85
N GLY A 66 -3.90 -6.37 -11.68
CA GLY A 66 -4.71 -5.86 -12.80
C GLY A 66 -4.01 -4.78 -13.64
N ARG A 67 -2.98 -4.11 -13.09
CA ARG A 67 -2.18 -3.09 -13.78
C ARG A 67 -0.92 -3.64 -14.44
N ARG A 68 -0.63 -4.94 -14.34
CA ARG A 68 0.62 -5.56 -14.86
C ARG A 68 0.81 -5.46 -16.38
N ASN A 69 -0.26 -5.21 -17.12
CA ASN A 69 -0.21 -5.03 -18.57
C ASN A 69 -0.22 -3.55 -18.98
N ASN A 70 -0.31 -2.65 -18.00
CA ASN A 70 -0.39 -1.22 -18.25
C ASN A 70 1.01 -0.60 -18.26
N LEU A 71 1.21 0.31 -19.21
CA LEU A 71 2.37 1.20 -19.29
C LEU A 71 1.89 2.65 -19.14
N GLU A 72 2.63 3.41 -18.36
CA GLU A 72 2.45 4.85 -18.24
C GLU A 72 3.39 5.58 -19.20
N VAL A 73 2.83 6.44 -20.04
CA VAL A 73 3.58 7.30 -20.97
C VAL A 73 3.38 8.75 -20.55
N HIS A 74 4.44 9.35 -20.03
CA HIS A 74 4.45 10.73 -19.54
C HIS A 74 5.07 11.66 -20.56
N GLY A 75 4.72 12.95 -20.51
CA GLY A 75 5.33 13.99 -21.34
C GLY A 75 4.91 13.97 -22.82
N LEU A 76 3.98 13.11 -23.22
CA LEU A 76 3.54 13.01 -24.61
C LEU A 76 2.66 14.21 -24.99
N ALA A 77 3.18 15.11 -25.82
CA ALA A 77 2.52 16.35 -26.22
C ALA A 77 1.10 16.11 -26.77
N GLU A 78 0.18 17.00 -26.40
CA GLU A 78 -1.20 16.99 -26.89
C GLU A 78 -1.30 17.62 -28.27
N SER A 79 -2.19 17.09 -29.11
CA SER A 79 -2.56 17.71 -30.38
C SER A 79 -4.05 17.54 -30.63
N LEU A 80 -4.64 18.47 -31.37
CA LEU A 80 -6.04 18.37 -31.77
C LEU A 80 -6.23 17.10 -32.63
N ASN A 81 -7.29 16.35 -32.38
CA ASN A 81 -7.60 15.09 -33.09
C ASN A 81 -6.42 14.11 -33.14
N GLU A 82 -5.69 13.98 -32.04
CA GLU A 82 -4.50 13.13 -32.02
C GLU A 82 -4.81 11.64 -32.25
N ASN A 83 -3.90 10.99 -32.96
CA ASN A 83 -3.84 9.54 -33.01
C ASN A 83 -2.77 9.07 -32.01
N LEU A 84 -3.21 8.60 -30.83
CA LEU A 84 -2.30 8.11 -29.79
C LEU A 84 -1.49 6.89 -30.26
N LEU A 85 -2.08 6.00 -31.07
CA LEU A 85 -1.38 4.81 -31.57
C LEU A 85 -0.23 5.19 -32.50
N GLU A 86 -0.43 6.16 -33.39
CA GLU A 86 0.65 6.70 -34.24
C GLU A 86 1.75 7.37 -33.42
N LYS A 87 1.39 8.19 -32.42
CA LYS A 87 2.37 8.79 -31.51
C LYS A 87 3.17 7.74 -30.76
N LEU A 88 2.52 6.70 -30.26
CA LEU A 88 3.18 5.57 -29.62
C LEU A 88 4.10 4.83 -30.62
N ASN A 89 3.67 4.63 -31.86
CA ASN A 89 4.52 3.97 -32.87
C ASN A 89 5.79 4.76 -33.22
N LYS A 90 5.76 6.09 -33.16
CA LYS A 90 6.98 6.91 -33.22
C LYS A 90 7.92 6.60 -32.05
N LEU A 91 7.39 6.40 -30.84
CA LEU A 91 8.20 5.98 -29.68
C LEU A 91 8.71 4.54 -29.83
N ALA A 92 7.88 3.64 -30.38
CA ALA A 92 8.23 2.24 -30.62
C ALA A 92 9.46 2.12 -31.53
N ASP A 93 9.46 2.90 -32.62
CA ASP A 93 10.60 2.97 -33.55
C ASP A 93 11.87 3.47 -32.84
N GLN A 94 11.76 4.50 -31.97
CA GLN A 94 12.91 5.02 -31.22
C GLN A 94 13.50 4.01 -30.22
N ILE A 95 12.64 3.22 -29.57
CA ILE A 95 13.07 2.23 -28.58
C ILE A 95 13.30 0.84 -29.19
N GLU A 96 13.22 0.72 -30.51
CA GLU A 96 13.49 -0.50 -31.27
C GLU A 96 12.61 -1.68 -30.80
N VAL A 97 11.31 -1.43 -30.63
CA VAL A 97 10.29 -2.46 -30.35
C VAL A 97 9.27 -2.51 -31.48
N PRO A 98 8.54 -3.63 -31.66
CA PRO A 98 7.51 -3.72 -32.67
C PRO A 98 6.47 -2.60 -32.54
N ARG A 99 6.03 -2.08 -33.69
CA ARG A 99 4.91 -1.14 -33.76
C ARG A 99 3.65 -1.82 -33.23
N LEU A 100 2.85 -1.05 -32.49
CA LEU A 100 1.58 -1.45 -31.94
C LEU A 100 0.49 -1.39 -33.01
N THR A 101 -0.30 -2.44 -33.07
CA THR A 101 -1.59 -2.50 -33.76
C THR A 101 -2.71 -2.69 -32.75
N THR A 102 -3.96 -2.67 -33.20
CA THR A 102 -5.13 -3.01 -32.38
C THR A 102 -5.08 -4.42 -31.79
N ASP A 103 -4.28 -5.31 -32.34
CA ASP A 103 -4.13 -6.69 -31.84
C ASP A 103 -3.10 -6.78 -30.69
N ASN A 104 -2.29 -5.73 -30.49
CA ASN A 104 -1.30 -5.68 -29.41
C ASN A 104 -1.80 -4.94 -28.17
N VAL A 105 -2.75 -4.02 -28.34
CA VAL A 105 -3.24 -3.13 -27.28
C VAL A 105 -4.75 -3.21 -27.13
N GLU A 106 -5.18 -3.48 -25.90
CA GLU A 106 -6.59 -3.53 -25.50
C GLU A 106 -7.17 -2.12 -25.38
N ALA A 107 -6.39 -1.18 -24.86
CA ALA A 107 -6.84 0.20 -24.66
C ALA A 107 -5.67 1.20 -24.65
N VAL A 108 -5.90 2.38 -25.23
CA VAL A 108 -4.98 3.52 -25.18
C VAL A 108 -5.81 4.78 -24.92
N HIS A 109 -5.52 5.48 -23.82
CA HIS A 109 -6.27 6.70 -23.46
C HIS A 109 -5.45 7.62 -22.56
N ARG A 110 -5.77 8.92 -22.59
CA ARG A 110 -5.25 9.90 -21.63
C ARG A 110 -5.95 9.78 -20.30
N ILE A 111 -5.20 9.98 -19.22
CA ILE A 111 -5.73 10.14 -17.87
C ILE A 111 -5.92 11.63 -17.59
N PRO A 112 -7.18 12.10 -17.40
CA PRO A 112 -7.45 13.50 -17.14
C PRO A 112 -6.67 14.00 -15.94
N THR A 113 -6.10 15.20 -16.06
CA THR A 113 -5.41 15.88 -14.95
C THR A 113 -6.06 17.24 -14.71
N LYS A 114 -6.21 17.60 -13.44
CA LYS A 114 -6.72 18.92 -13.03
C LYS A 114 -5.63 20.00 -13.06
N THR A 115 -4.38 19.61 -13.29
CA THR A 115 -3.22 20.52 -13.31
C THR A 115 -2.92 20.98 -14.74
N LYS A 116 -2.19 22.09 -14.91
CA LYS A 116 -1.71 22.56 -16.22
C LYS A 116 -0.60 21.67 -16.84
N LYS A 117 -0.42 20.45 -16.32
CA LYS A 117 0.57 19.49 -16.85
C LYS A 117 -0.05 18.70 -17.99
N THR A 118 0.78 18.28 -18.94
CA THR A 118 0.37 17.35 -20.00
C THR A 118 -0.21 16.07 -19.37
N PRO A 119 -1.45 15.67 -19.70
CA PRO A 119 -2.06 14.44 -19.22
C PRO A 119 -1.25 13.23 -19.68
N MET A 120 -1.00 12.30 -18.77
CA MET A 120 -0.34 11.03 -19.06
C MET A 120 -1.23 10.13 -19.94
N VAL A 121 -0.61 9.29 -20.76
CA VAL A 121 -1.31 8.22 -21.50
C VAL A 121 -1.11 6.88 -20.79
N ILE A 122 -2.19 6.11 -20.63
CA ILE A 122 -2.12 4.70 -20.26
C ILE A 122 -2.29 3.85 -21.51
N VAL A 123 -1.37 2.90 -21.67
CA VAL A 123 -1.41 1.87 -22.71
C VAL A 123 -1.60 0.53 -22.01
N ARG A 124 -2.73 -0.15 -22.25
CA ARG A 124 -2.96 -1.52 -21.80
C ARG A 124 -2.64 -2.49 -22.92
N PHE A 125 -1.58 -3.26 -22.73
CA PHE A 125 -1.16 -4.30 -23.65
C PHE A 125 -1.99 -5.58 -23.46
N ILE A 126 -2.20 -6.31 -24.54
CA ILE A 126 -2.79 -7.66 -24.46
C ILE A 126 -1.74 -8.63 -23.89
N ASN A 127 -0.50 -8.56 -24.40
CA ASN A 127 0.61 -9.39 -23.94
C ASN A 127 1.55 -8.61 -23.01
N ARG A 128 1.81 -9.19 -21.83
CA ARG A 128 2.77 -8.64 -20.87
C ARG A 128 4.19 -8.52 -21.44
N ASN A 129 4.60 -9.45 -22.30
CA ASN A 129 5.95 -9.45 -22.89
C ASN A 129 6.19 -8.22 -23.76
N ASP A 130 5.17 -7.74 -24.47
CA ASP A 130 5.25 -6.54 -25.30
C ASP A 130 5.45 -5.31 -24.39
N ARG A 131 4.66 -5.19 -23.31
CA ARG A 131 4.85 -4.16 -22.28
C ARG A 131 6.26 -4.19 -21.68
N ASP A 132 6.74 -5.38 -21.34
CA ASP A 132 8.06 -5.57 -20.72
C ASP A 132 9.20 -5.20 -21.70
N ALA A 133 9.03 -5.44 -23.00
CA ALA A 133 9.97 -4.99 -24.04
C ALA A 133 10.05 -3.45 -24.10
N TRP A 134 8.93 -2.75 -23.99
CA TRP A 134 8.89 -1.29 -23.92
C TRP A 134 9.65 -0.77 -22.68
N LEU A 135 9.37 -1.32 -21.49
CA LEU A 135 10.05 -0.92 -20.26
C LEU A 135 11.54 -1.22 -20.27
N LYS A 136 11.94 -2.35 -20.87
CA LYS A 136 13.35 -2.72 -21.01
C LYS A 136 14.12 -1.73 -21.88
N ASN A 137 13.51 -1.30 -22.99
CA ASN A 137 14.16 -0.42 -23.96
C ASN A 137 13.93 1.07 -23.71
N LYS A 138 13.14 1.47 -22.71
CA LYS A 138 12.79 2.87 -22.43
C LYS A 138 13.96 3.86 -22.33
N LYS A 139 15.16 3.38 -21.96
CA LYS A 139 16.38 4.21 -21.90
C LYS A 139 16.86 4.71 -23.28
N LYS A 140 16.36 4.10 -24.36
CA LYS A 140 16.67 4.51 -25.75
C LYS A 140 15.86 5.72 -26.20
N LEU A 141 14.83 6.13 -25.46
CA LEU A 141 14.05 7.33 -25.77
C LEU A 141 14.96 8.56 -25.82
N ARG A 142 14.80 9.35 -26.87
CA ARG A 142 15.54 10.60 -27.08
C ARG A 142 14.56 11.77 -27.06
N SER A 143 14.95 12.87 -26.42
CA SER A 143 14.16 14.10 -26.45
C SER A 143 14.13 14.68 -27.87
N GLY A 144 12.99 15.27 -28.28
CA GLY A 144 12.82 15.90 -29.60
C GLY A 144 11.60 16.82 -29.66
N ALA A 145 11.39 17.51 -30.79
CA ALA A 145 10.40 18.59 -30.92
C ALA A 145 8.92 18.23 -30.64
N GLU A 146 8.52 16.96 -30.83
CA GLU A 146 7.18 16.45 -30.47
C GLU A 146 7.19 15.63 -29.16
N VAL A 147 8.38 15.45 -28.56
CA VAL A 147 8.73 14.44 -27.56
C VAL A 147 9.65 15.08 -26.50
N ASP A 148 9.26 16.24 -25.98
CA ASP A 148 10.03 16.87 -24.91
C ASP A 148 9.77 16.15 -23.59
N ASN A 149 10.82 15.53 -23.04
CA ASN A 149 10.82 14.81 -21.77
C ASN A 149 9.80 13.66 -21.69
N VAL A 150 9.61 12.89 -22.76
CA VAL A 150 8.82 11.65 -22.68
C VAL A 150 9.57 10.59 -21.87
N TYR A 151 8.88 9.98 -20.93
CA TYR A 151 9.41 8.86 -20.16
C TYR A 151 8.33 7.81 -19.90
N LEU A 152 8.80 6.57 -19.72
CA LEU A 152 7.94 5.39 -19.55
C LEU A 152 8.08 4.84 -18.13
N GLU A 153 6.94 4.56 -17.50
CA GLU A 153 6.89 3.94 -16.18
C GLU A 153 5.91 2.77 -16.13
N GLU A 154 6.11 1.92 -15.13
CA GLU A 154 5.15 0.88 -14.80
C GLU A 154 3.94 1.52 -14.11
N ASN A 155 2.74 1.02 -14.40
CA ASN A 155 1.54 1.54 -13.77
C ASN A 155 1.39 1.00 -12.34
N LEU A 156 1.88 1.77 -11.37
CA LEU A 156 1.77 1.45 -9.95
C LEU A 156 0.43 1.89 -9.38
N THR A 157 -0.09 1.15 -8.39
CA THR A 157 -1.18 1.65 -7.52
C THR A 157 -0.72 2.89 -6.75
N ALA A 158 -1.67 3.65 -6.21
CA ALA A 158 -1.34 4.82 -5.38
C ALA A 158 -0.51 4.41 -4.15
N SER A 159 -0.86 3.29 -3.51
CA SER A 159 -0.14 2.75 -2.35
C SER A 159 1.29 2.35 -2.71
N ASN A 160 1.49 1.59 -3.80
CA ASN A 160 2.83 1.15 -4.20
C ASN A 160 3.70 2.33 -4.68
N ARG A 161 3.11 3.32 -5.34
CA ARG A 161 3.81 4.55 -5.73
C ARG A 161 4.27 5.35 -4.51
N LYS A 162 3.41 5.49 -3.49
CA LYS A 162 3.77 6.11 -2.21
C LYS A 162 4.90 5.32 -1.54
N LEU A 163 4.76 4.00 -1.41
CA LEU A 163 5.79 3.16 -0.81
C LEU A 163 7.13 3.31 -1.53
N PHE A 164 7.14 3.31 -2.87
CA PHE A 164 8.37 3.49 -3.64
C PHE A 164 9.02 4.87 -3.40
N PHE A 165 8.21 5.92 -3.24
CA PHE A 165 8.71 7.24 -2.86
C PHE A 165 9.37 7.21 -1.47
N ASP A 166 8.73 6.58 -0.48
CA ASP A 166 9.25 6.46 0.89
C ASP A 166 10.55 5.63 0.92
N VAL A 167 10.56 4.49 0.21
CA VAL A 167 11.74 3.64 0.00
C VAL A 167 12.88 4.46 -0.59
N ARG A 168 12.63 5.19 -1.68
CA ARG A 168 13.65 5.98 -2.37
C ARG A 168 14.20 7.08 -1.46
N THR A 169 13.35 7.72 -0.67
CA THR A 169 13.73 8.78 0.27
C THR A 169 14.66 8.22 1.35
N LYS A 170 14.24 7.15 2.03
CA LYS A 170 15.02 6.51 3.09
C LYS A 170 16.33 5.91 2.57
N ALA A 171 16.28 5.17 1.47
CA ALA A 171 17.44 4.50 0.90
C ALA A 171 18.51 5.49 0.41
N LYS A 172 18.10 6.64 -0.17
CA LYS A 172 19.03 7.72 -0.52
C LYS A 172 19.72 8.32 0.70
N HIS A 173 18.99 8.57 1.78
CA HIS A 173 19.56 9.08 3.03
C HIS A 173 20.61 8.12 3.63
N LEU A 174 20.42 6.81 3.43
CA LEU A 174 21.33 5.75 3.88
C LEU A 174 22.34 5.31 2.81
N GLU A 175 22.51 6.12 1.76
CA GLU A 175 23.51 5.95 0.70
C GLU A 175 23.41 4.62 -0.08
N TYR A 176 22.19 4.08 -0.24
CA TYR A 176 21.97 2.93 -1.12
C TYR A 176 22.19 3.33 -2.57
N LYS A 177 23.09 2.62 -3.27
CA LYS A 177 23.46 2.91 -4.66
C LYS A 177 22.39 2.50 -5.67
N PHE A 178 21.62 1.46 -5.38
CA PHE A 178 20.66 0.89 -6.33
C PHE A 178 19.25 0.88 -5.73
N ILE A 179 18.31 1.55 -6.40
CA ILE A 179 16.91 1.67 -6.02
C ILE A 179 16.06 1.53 -7.28
N TRP A 180 15.16 0.54 -7.33
CA TRP A 180 14.29 0.32 -8.48
C TRP A 180 12.97 -0.32 -8.06
N HIS A 181 11.97 -0.27 -8.91
CA HIS A 181 10.75 -1.06 -8.78
C HIS A 181 10.69 -2.07 -9.92
N LYS A 182 9.99 -3.18 -9.68
CA LYS A 182 9.67 -4.18 -10.69
C LYS A 182 8.43 -4.94 -10.25
N GLU A 183 7.44 -5.06 -11.14
CA GLU A 183 6.22 -5.84 -10.88
C GLU A 183 5.48 -5.37 -9.63
N GLY A 184 5.41 -4.06 -9.42
CA GLY A 184 4.76 -3.48 -8.24
C GLY A 184 5.54 -3.59 -6.93
N CYS A 185 6.70 -4.27 -6.92
CA CYS A 185 7.55 -4.39 -5.74
C CYS A 185 8.72 -3.39 -5.80
N SER A 186 9.11 -2.85 -4.65
CA SER A 186 10.28 -1.98 -4.52
C SER A 186 11.50 -2.79 -4.11
N TYR A 187 12.66 -2.44 -4.66
CA TYR A 187 13.92 -3.11 -4.40
C TYR A 187 15.02 -2.10 -4.11
N VAL A 188 15.85 -2.42 -3.13
CA VAL A 188 17.04 -1.63 -2.80
C VAL A 188 18.25 -2.53 -2.60
N ARG A 189 19.43 -2.03 -2.97
CA ARG A 189 20.71 -2.69 -2.74
C ARG A 189 21.77 -1.63 -2.46
N LYS A 190 22.54 -1.82 -1.38
CA LYS A 190 23.43 -0.79 -0.85
C LYS A 190 24.65 -0.60 -1.75
N ARG A 191 25.38 -1.66 -2.06
CA ARG A 191 26.55 -1.65 -2.97
C ARG A 191 26.48 -2.80 -3.97
N GLU A 192 27.41 -2.82 -4.91
CA GLU A 192 27.55 -3.95 -5.83
C GLU A 192 28.01 -5.19 -5.05
N GLY A 193 27.39 -6.34 -5.33
CA GLY A 193 27.62 -7.58 -4.58
C GLY A 193 26.73 -7.76 -3.34
N ASP A 194 26.15 -6.68 -2.78
CA ASP A 194 25.28 -6.80 -1.61
C ASP A 194 23.94 -7.49 -1.92
N PRO A 195 23.29 -8.13 -0.94
CA PRO A 195 21.95 -8.66 -1.09
C PRO A 195 20.94 -7.59 -1.50
N THR A 196 20.00 -7.96 -2.37
CA THR A 196 18.87 -7.10 -2.71
C THR A 196 17.78 -7.26 -1.65
N LEU A 197 17.34 -6.14 -1.08
CA LEU A 197 16.19 -6.09 -0.17
C LEU A 197 14.93 -5.82 -0.97
N ARG A 198 13.92 -6.69 -0.80
CA ARG A 198 12.56 -6.49 -1.33
C ARG A 198 11.71 -5.79 -0.26
N ILE A 199 11.07 -4.70 -0.66
CA ILE A 199 10.17 -3.89 0.15
C ILE A 199 8.78 -3.95 -0.48
N GLU A 200 7.85 -4.60 0.21
CA GLU A 200 6.48 -4.83 -0.26
C GLU A 200 5.46 -4.09 0.63
N HIS A 201 5.82 -3.84 1.89
CA HIS A 201 4.98 -3.14 2.84
C HIS A 201 5.72 -2.00 3.52
N GLU A 202 4.98 -1.06 4.11
CA GLU A 202 5.54 0.06 4.86
C GLU A 202 6.41 -0.42 6.04
N THR A 203 6.01 -1.50 6.71
CA THR A 203 6.80 -2.15 7.77
C THR A 203 8.16 -2.65 7.28
N ASP A 204 8.28 -3.00 5.99
CA ASP A 204 9.56 -3.44 5.41
C ASP A 204 10.57 -2.30 5.29
N LEU A 205 10.17 -1.03 5.40
CA LEU A 205 11.10 0.10 5.43
C LEU A 205 12.14 -0.05 6.55
N ALA A 206 11.81 -0.75 7.64
CA ALA A 206 12.74 -1.06 8.72
C ALA A 206 13.95 -1.91 8.26
N LYS A 207 13.83 -2.65 7.16
CA LYS A 207 14.94 -3.45 6.58
C LYS A 207 16.04 -2.56 5.98
N ILE A 208 15.74 -1.32 5.63
CA ILE A 208 16.69 -0.38 5.04
C ILE A 208 17.50 0.29 6.17
N ILE A 209 18.73 -0.19 6.35
CA ILE A 209 19.72 0.26 7.35
C ILE A 209 21.07 0.62 6.72
#